data_AF-A0A2P5MRL6-F1
#
_entry.id   AF-A0A2P5MRL6-F1
#
_cell.length_a   1.000
_cell.length_b   1.000
_cell.length_c   1.000
_cell.angle_alpha   90.00
_cell.angle_beta   90.00
_cell.angle_gamma   90.00
#
_symmetry.space_group_name_H-M   'P 1'
#
loop_
_entity.id
_entity.type
_entity.pdbx_description
1 polymer ?
#
loop_
_entity_poly.entity_id
_entity_poly.type
_entity_poly.pdbx_seq_one_letter_code
_entity_poly.pdbx_strand_id
1 'polypeptide(L)'
;MKKASTVLVFLVCSLVMGGCNKSHQINGSTLKTVNRSVNTIKEKLPLDQRIEFEVSFWTLRDEIRNNKEFLDAIDGQTPEQLIEKGKELFAKRKASGNKEYEQYNNWDQMISQYTQERIDQNRKKTPDERDKTNPHRVDYKMQSM
;
A
#
# COMPACT_ATOMS: atom_id res chain seq x y z
N MET A 1 33.83 10.90 29.45
CA MET A 1 33.17 9.64 29.02
C MET A 1 31.75 9.51 29.60
N LYS A 2 30.84 10.47 29.35
CA LYS A 2 29.43 10.40 29.84
C LYS A 2 28.38 10.72 28.76
N LYS A 3 28.80 11.06 27.54
CA LYS A 3 27.90 11.46 26.44
C LYS A 3 27.65 10.36 25.40
N ALA A 4 28.38 9.25 25.48
CA ALA A 4 28.19 8.11 24.58
C ALA A 4 26.98 7.24 24.96
N SER A 5 26.64 7.16 26.25
CA SER A 5 25.52 6.33 26.72
C SER A 5 24.14 6.89 26.36
N THR A 6 23.99 8.21 26.18
CA THR A 6 22.69 8.82 25.85
C THR A 6 22.28 8.62 24.39
N VAL A 7 23.23 8.48 23.46
CA VAL A 7 22.94 8.19 22.05
C VAL A 7 22.49 6.73 21.87
N LEU A 8 23.04 5.83 22.67
CA LEU A 8 22.73 4.39 22.57
C LEU A 8 21.33 4.06 23.10
N VAL A 9 20.80 4.81 24.08
CA VAL A 9 19.44 4.60 24.62
C VAL A 9 18.35 5.06 23.63
N PHE A 10 18.58 6.14 22.87
CA PHE A 10 17.63 6.57 21.83
C PHE A 10 17.55 5.59 20.64
N LEU A 11 18.65 4.90 20.33
CA LEU A 11 18.73 3.92 19.25
C LEU A 11 18.08 2.57 19.61
N VAL A 12 17.95 2.27 20.90
CA VAL A 12 17.28 1.05 21.39
C VAL A 12 15.77 1.25 21.51
N CYS A 13 15.28 2.47 21.80
CA CYS A 13 13.84 2.75 21.89
C CYS A 13 13.09 2.70 20.54
N SER A 14 13.76 2.87 19.40
CA SER A 14 13.15 2.71 18.07
C SER A 14 12.90 1.24 17.68
N LEU A 15 13.53 0.28 18.36
CA LEU A 15 13.36 -1.16 18.07
C LEU A 15 12.17 -1.80 18.81
N VAL A 16 11.57 -1.10 19.78
CA VAL A 16 10.51 -1.65 20.65
C VAL A 16 9.08 -1.37 20.14
N MET A 17 8.92 -0.62 19.04
CA MET A 17 7.59 -0.42 18.43
C MET A 17 7.14 -1.58 17.52
N GLY A 18 7.91 -2.66 17.42
CA GLY A 18 7.49 -3.93 16.79
C GLY A 18 6.55 -4.74 17.68
N GLY A 19 5.51 -4.11 18.25
CA GLY A 19 4.43 -4.86 18.87
C GLY A 19 3.79 -5.76 17.81
N CYS A 20 3.75 -7.08 18.05
CA CYS A 20 3.11 -8.09 17.20
C CYS A 20 1.61 -7.83 17.00
N ASN A 21 1.24 -6.80 16.26
CA ASN A 21 -0.10 -6.60 15.76
C ASN A 21 -0.20 -7.30 14.42
N LYS A 22 -0.63 -8.57 14.42
CA LYS A 22 -0.99 -9.29 13.18
C LYS A 22 -2.02 -8.53 12.33
N SER A 23 -2.76 -7.61 12.94
CA SER A 23 -3.69 -6.69 12.26
C SER A 23 -3.00 -5.69 11.33
N HIS A 24 -1.69 -5.51 11.45
CA HIS A 24 -0.85 -4.64 10.62
C HIS A 24 0.04 -5.44 9.65
N GLN A 25 -0.23 -6.74 9.48
CA GLN A 25 0.50 -7.62 8.57
C GLN A 25 -0.42 -8.18 7.48
N ILE A 26 0.17 -8.47 6.33
CA ILE A 26 -0.52 -9.16 5.24
C ILE A 26 -0.70 -10.64 5.62
N ASN A 27 -1.92 -11.14 5.45
CA ASN A 27 -2.21 -12.57 5.61
C ASN A 27 -2.16 -13.26 4.23
N GLY A 28 -1.03 -13.92 3.96
CA GLY A 28 -0.70 -14.65 2.75
C GLY A 28 -1.33 -16.03 2.62
N SER A 29 -2.21 -16.48 3.53
CA SER A 29 -2.77 -17.84 3.43
C SER A 29 -3.53 -18.12 2.12
N THR A 30 -4.19 -17.11 1.55
CA THR A 30 -4.88 -17.17 0.25
C THR A 30 -4.88 -15.79 -0.42
N LEU A 31 -5.10 -15.74 -1.74
CA LEU A 31 -5.27 -14.44 -2.43
C LEU A 31 -6.43 -13.62 -1.87
N LYS A 32 -7.50 -14.29 -1.40
CA LYS A 32 -8.66 -13.63 -0.80
C LYS A 32 -8.28 -12.93 0.52
N THR A 33 -7.49 -13.59 1.37
CA THR A 33 -7.05 -13.00 2.64
C THR A 33 -6.03 -11.90 2.40
N VAL A 34 -5.14 -12.05 1.41
CA VAL A 34 -4.21 -10.99 1.00
C VAL A 34 -4.97 -9.74 0.60
N ASN A 35 -5.91 -9.85 -0.34
CA ASN A 35 -6.70 -8.70 -0.81
C ASN A 35 -7.46 -8.02 0.33
N ARG A 36 -7.98 -8.80 1.28
CA ARG A 36 -8.63 -8.26 2.48
C ARG A 36 -7.64 -7.51 3.37
N SER A 37 -6.51 -8.11 3.71
CA SER A 37 -5.48 -7.47 4.54
C SER A 37 -4.94 -6.20 3.89
N VAL A 38 -4.59 -6.25 2.61
CA VAL A 38 -4.11 -5.10 1.83
C VAL A 38 -5.14 -3.96 1.83
N ASN A 39 -6.43 -4.28 1.65
CA ASN A 39 -7.50 -3.28 1.73
C ASN A 39 -7.66 -2.68 3.13
N THR A 40 -7.59 -3.49 4.18
CA THR A 40 -7.68 -2.96 5.56
C THR A 40 -6.45 -2.11 5.93
N ILE A 41 -5.26 -2.51 5.48
CA ILE A 41 -4.02 -1.80 5.71
C ILE A 41 -4.05 -0.44 4.99
N LYS A 42 -4.33 -0.44 3.68
CA LYS A 42 -4.29 0.78 2.86
C LYS A 42 -5.25 1.86 3.38
N GLU A 43 -6.41 1.47 3.91
CA GLU A 43 -7.42 2.38 4.48
C GLU A 43 -6.91 3.11 5.73
N LYS A 44 -6.00 2.48 6.48
CA LYS A 44 -5.42 3.03 7.71
C LYS A 44 -4.15 3.83 7.46
N LEU A 45 -3.53 3.69 6.29
CA LEU A 45 -2.31 4.41 5.94
C LEU A 45 -2.62 5.87 5.52
N PRO A 46 -1.73 6.83 5.86
CA PRO A 46 -1.71 8.16 5.26
C PRO A 46 -1.64 8.09 3.73
N LEU A 47 -2.10 9.14 3.03
CA LEU A 47 -2.21 9.13 1.57
C LEU A 47 -0.88 8.79 0.88
N ASP A 48 0.21 9.44 1.27
CA ASP A 48 1.51 9.26 0.63
C ASP A 48 2.02 7.81 0.80
N GLN A 49 1.97 7.29 2.04
CA GLN A 49 2.35 5.89 2.33
C GLN A 49 1.42 4.87 1.68
N ARG A 50 0.14 5.20 1.50
CA ARG A 50 -0.83 4.33 0.82
C ARG A 50 -0.43 4.10 -0.63
N ILE A 51 -0.02 5.15 -1.35
CA ILE A 51 0.42 5.03 -2.74
C ILE A 51 1.69 4.20 -2.83
N GLU A 52 2.68 4.46 -1.97
CA GLU A 52 3.91 3.66 -1.90
C GLU A 52 3.61 2.18 -1.66
N PHE A 53 2.75 1.89 -0.69
CA PHE A 53 2.35 0.53 -0.36
C PHE A 53 1.64 -0.17 -1.52
N GLU A 54 0.67 0.50 -2.18
CA GLU A 54 -0.05 -0.04 -3.34
C GLU A 54 0.91 -0.32 -4.51
N VAL A 55 1.77 0.63 -4.86
CA VAL A 55 2.73 0.48 -5.97
C VAL A 55 3.69 -0.68 -5.68
N SER A 56 4.17 -0.80 -4.44
CA SER A 56 5.07 -1.88 -4.02
C SER A 56 4.38 -3.24 -4.09
N PHE A 57 3.14 -3.34 -3.61
CA PHE A 57 2.34 -4.57 -3.70
C PHE A 57 2.17 -5.04 -5.14
N TRP A 58 1.77 -4.15 -6.04
CA TRP A 58 1.54 -4.50 -7.45
C TRP A 58 2.83 -4.80 -8.21
N THR A 59 3.92 -4.09 -7.91
CA THR A 59 5.24 -4.37 -8.50
C THR A 59 5.72 -5.77 -8.12
N LEU A 60 5.56 -6.15 -6.84
CA LEU A 60 5.91 -7.48 -6.37
C LEU A 60 5.00 -8.57 -6.99
N ARG A 61 3.71 -8.28 -7.15
CA ARG A 61 2.75 -9.21 -7.78
C ARG A 61 3.07 -9.47 -9.25
N ASP A 62 3.55 -8.45 -9.97
CA ASP A 62 3.95 -8.59 -11.37
C ASP A 62 5.26 -9.37 -11.52
N GLU A 63 6.22 -9.16 -10.61
CA GLU A 63 7.47 -9.93 -10.56
C GLU A 63 7.21 -11.41 -10.26
N ILE A 64 6.41 -11.70 -9.22
CA ILE A 64 6.10 -13.06 -8.79
C ILE A 64 4.74 -13.48 -9.34
N ARG A 65 4.74 -14.00 -10.57
CA ARG A 65 3.50 -14.39 -11.25
C ARG A 65 2.81 -15.59 -10.62
N ASN A 66 3.60 -16.54 -10.10
CA ASN A 66 3.11 -17.74 -9.44
C ASN A 66 2.39 -17.38 -8.12
N ASN A 67 1.15 -17.82 -7.98
CA ASN A 67 0.35 -17.48 -6.80
C ASN A 67 0.95 -18.01 -5.50
N LYS A 68 1.45 -19.25 -5.46
CA LYS A 68 1.98 -19.84 -4.23
C LYS A 68 3.22 -19.09 -3.77
N GLU A 69 4.17 -18.89 -4.68
CA GLU A 69 5.40 -18.13 -4.39
C GLU A 69 5.09 -16.70 -3.95
N PHE A 70 4.10 -16.05 -4.59
CA PHE A 70 3.68 -14.71 -4.21
C PHE A 70 3.11 -14.68 -2.80
N LEU A 71 2.21 -15.62 -2.48
CA LEU A 71 1.59 -15.76 -1.16
C LEU A 71 2.65 -15.99 -0.07
N ASP A 72 3.57 -16.92 -0.30
CA ASP A 72 4.67 -17.22 0.61
C ASP A 72 5.61 -16.00 0.78
N ALA A 73 5.83 -15.25 -0.31
CA ALA A 73 6.72 -14.10 -0.31
C ALA A 73 6.16 -12.88 0.43
N ILE A 74 4.84 -12.75 0.63
CA ILE A 74 4.21 -11.58 1.27
C ILE A 74 3.57 -11.87 2.63
N ASP A 75 3.42 -13.15 2.99
CA ASP A 75 2.82 -13.51 4.28
C ASP A 75 3.60 -12.91 5.44
N GLY A 76 2.89 -12.34 6.41
CA GLY A 76 3.46 -11.72 7.60
C GLY A 76 4.13 -10.36 7.37
N GLN A 77 4.19 -9.84 6.14
CA GLN A 77 4.83 -8.55 5.87
C GLN A 77 4.02 -7.37 6.35
N THR A 78 4.72 -6.41 6.93
CA THR A 78 4.17 -5.08 7.24
C THR A 78 4.21 -4.18 6.01
N PRO A 79 3.48 -3.05 6.01
CA PRO A 79 3.50 -2.09 4.92
C PRO A 79 4.90 -1.55 4.64
N GLU A 80 5.68 -1.27 5.68
CA GLU A 80 7.04 -0.73 5.58
C GLU A 80 7.97 -1.72 4.89
N GLN A 81 7.90 -3.00 5.27
CA GLN A 81 8.68 -4.07 4.67
C GLN A 81 8.32 -4.26 3.19
N LEU A 82 7.03 -4.15 2.85
CA LEU A 82 6.60 -4.25 1.47
C LEU A 82 7.09 -3.05 0.64
N ILE A 83 7.07 -1.85 1.21
CA ILE A 83 7.59 -0.62 0.57
C ILE A 83 9.09 -0.75 0.32
N GLU A 84 9.86 -1.26 1.28
CA GLU A 84 11.29 -1.51 1.11
C GLU A 84 11.58 -2.47 -0.05
N LYS A 85 10.82 -3.57 -0.16
CA LYS A 85 10.89 -4.48 -1.31
C LYS A 85 10.52 -3.80 -2.64
N GLY A 86 9.54 -2.90 -2.61
CA GLY A 86 9.19 -2.08 -3.78
C GLY A 86 10.36 -1.24 -4.26
N LYS A 87 11.08 -0.58 -3.34
CA LYS A 87 12.28 0.22 -3.62
C LYS A 87 13.41 -0.64 -4.21
N GLU A 88 13.63 -1.83 -3.65
CA GLU A 88 14.60 -2.79 -4.18
C GLU A 88 14.25 -3.23 -5.61
N LEU A 89 12.99 -3.57 -5.85
CA LEU A 89 12.51 -3.97 -7.19
C LEU A 89 12.61 -2.81 -8.19
N PHE A 90 12.32 -1.58 -7.78
CA PHE A 90 12.53 -0.40 -8.61
C PHE A 90 14.00 -0.28 -9.02
N ALA A 91 14.92 -0.36 -8.07
CA ALA A 91 16.35 -0.28 -8.35
C ALA A 91 16.79 -1.39 -9.31
N LYS A 92 16.32 -2.63 -9.08
CA LYS A 92 16.57 -3.78 -9.94
C LYS A 92 16.04 -3.55 -11.37
N ARG A 93 14.78 -3.13 -11.53
CA ARG A 93 14.13 -2.90 -12.83
C ARG A 93 14.75 -1.74 -13.60
N LYS A 94 15.15 -0.69 -12.89
CA LYS A 94 15.90 0.43 -13.47
C LYS A 94 17.28 -0.02 -13.94
N ALA A 95 18.01 -0.79 -13.14
CA ALA A 95 19.31 -1.34 -13.52
C ALA A 95 19.23 -2.31 -14.71
N SER A 96 18.10 -2.99 -14.89
CA SER A 96 17.88 -3.86 -16.05
C SER A 96 17.48 -3.13 -17.34
N GLY A 97 17.39 -1.80 -17.35
CA GLY A 97 17.01 -1.01 -18.54
C GLY A 97 15.52 -1.12 -18.90
N ASN A 98 14.64 -1.28 -17.89
CA ASN A 98 13.21 -1.25 -18.15
C ASN A 98 12.77 0.18 -18.48
N LYS A 99 12.34 0.40 -19.74
CA LYS A 99 11.90 1.71 -20.27
C LYS A 99 10.86 2.42 -19.42
N GLU A 100 9.98 1.68 -18.76
CA GLU A 100 8.95 2.26 -17.89
C GLU A 100 9.55 2.97 -16.67
N TYR A 101 10.69 2.49 -16.17
CA TYR A 101 11.36 3.02 -14.99
C TYR A 101 12.47 4.02 -15.32
N GLU A 102 12.94 4.06 -16.57
CA GLU A 102 13.99 4.99 -17.03
C GLU A 102 13.58 6.46 -16.91
N GLN A 103 12.30 6.77 -17.06
CA GLN A 103 11.77 8.14 -16.97
C GLN A 103 11.86 8.74 -15.56
N TYR A 104 12.04 7.90 -14.53
CA TYR A 104 12.11 8.35 -13.14
C TYR A 104 13.55 8.38 -12.67
N ASN A 105 14.02 9.49 -12.08
CA ASN A 105 15.37 9.58 -11.54
C ASN A 105 15.56 8.69 -10.31
N ASN A 106 14.56 8.66 -9.43
CA ASN A 106 14.55 7.88 -8.18
C ASN A 106 13.12 7.43 -7.84
N TRP A 107 13.02 6.59 -6.81
CA TRP A 107 11.74 6.07 -6.29
C TRP A 107 10.78 7.20 -5.89
N ASP A 108 11.28 8.18 -5.14
CA ASP A 108 10.43 9.25 -4.59
C ASP A 108 9.79 10.10 -5.72
N GLN A 109 10.51 10.34 -6.82
CA GLN A 109 9.95 11.00 -8.00
C GLN A 109 8.82 10.19 -8.62
N MET A 110 9.01 8.88 -8.76
CA MET A 110 7.98 7.98 -9.29
C MET A 110 6.71 8.01 -8.44
N ILE A 111 6.87 7.89 -7.12
CA ILE A 111 5.76 7.94 -6.17
C ILE A 111 5.08 9.30 -6.16
N SER A 112 5.85 10.39 -6.21
CA SER A 112 5.28 11.75 -6.29
C SER A 112 4.42 11.90 -7.54
N GLN A 113 4.87 11.38 -8.69
CA GLN A 113 4.07 11.42 -9.92
C GLN A 113 2.77 10.60 -9.78
N TYR A 114 2.84 9.36 -9.31
CA TYR A 114 1.65 8.55 -9.07
C TYR A 114 0.68 9.20 -8.07
N THR A 115 1.20 9.86 -7.04
CA THR A 115 0.39 10.58 -6.05
C THR A 115 -0.36 11.74 -6.69
N GLN A 116 0.31 12.55 -7.52
CA GLN A 116 -0.34 13.62 -8.26
C GLN A 116 -1.40 13.09 -9.23
N GLU A 117 -1.09 12.03 -9.98
CA GLU A 117 -2.05 11.40 -10.90
C GLU A 117 -3.32 10.93 -10.17
N ARG A 118 -3.19 10.35 -8.97
CA ARG A 118 -4.34 9.93 -8.14
C ARG A 118 -5.14 11.13 -7.62
N ILE A 119 -4.47 12.20 -7.20
CA ILE A 119 -5.14 13.45 -6.79
C ILE A 119 -5.93 14.03 -7.97
N ASP A 120 -5.34 14.08 -9.16
CA ASP A 120 -5.98 14.60 -10.37
C ASP A 120 -7.15 13.73 -10.84
N GLN A 121 -7.03 12.41 -10.76
CA GLN A 121 -8.15 11.48 -11.03
C GLN A 121 -9.33 11.73 -10.08
N ASN A 122 -9.05 11.96 -8.80
CA ASN A 122 -10.09 12.27 -7.82
C ASN A 122 -10.73 13.65 -8.08
N ARG A 123 -9.95 14.64 -8.54
CA ARG A 123 -10.47 15.97 -8.93
C ARG A 123 -11.34 15.93 -10.19
N LYS A 124 -11.02 15.04 -11.14
CA LYS A 124 -11.71 14.90 -12.43
C LYS A 124 -12.94 13.98 -12.39
N LYS A 125 -13.34 13.45 -11.23
CA LYS A 125 -14.59 12.70 -11.08
C LYS A 125 -15.77 13.64 -11.27
N THR A 126 -16.22 13.81 -12.51
CA THR A 126 -17.54 14.36 -12.81
C THR A 126 -18.58 13.41 -12.19
N PRO A 127 -19.49 13.89 -11.33
CA PRO A 127 -20.56 13.06 -10.80
C PRO A 127 -21.35 12.45 -11.96
N ASP A 128 -21.61 11.15 -11.92
CA ASP A 128 -22.44 10.48 -12.93
C ASP A 128 -23.82 11.15 -12.93
N GLU A 129 -24.35 11.47 -14.11
CA GLU A 129 -25.68 12.08 -14.22
C GLU A 129 -26.78 11.19 -13.63
N ARG A 130 -26.54 9.87 -13.56
CA ARG A 130 -27.41 8.89 -12.92
C ARG A 130 -27.46 9.03 -11.40
N ASP A 131 -26.41 9.57 -10.78
CA ASP A 131 -26.39 9.87 -9.35
C ASP A 131 -27.24 11.10 -9.00
N LYS A 132 -27.51 11.97 -9.98
CA LYS A 132 -28.40 13.14 -9.81
C LYS A 132 -29.88 12.77 -9.89
N THR A 133 -30.22 11.63 -10.49
CA THR A 133 -31.60 11.25 -10.83
C THR A 133 -32.14 10.08 -10.00
N ASN A 134 -31.36 9.51 -9.08
CA ASN A 134 -31.85 8.45 -8.20
C ASN A 134 -32.67 9.05 -7.03
N PRO A 135 -33.99 8.83 -6.94
CA PRO A 135 -34.77 9.35 -5.82
C PRO A 135 -34.27 8.71 -4.52
N HIS A 136 -33.87 9.58 -3.58
CA HIS A 136 -33.55 9.19 -2.21
C HIS A 136 -34.71 8.38 -1.60
N ARG A 137 -34.33 7.23 -1.03
CA ARG A 137 -35.11 6.40 -0.09
C ARG A 137 -36.28 5.63 -0.74
N VAL A 138 -36.03 4.35 -1.01
CA VAL A 138 -37.13 3.37 -1.15
C VAL A 138 -37.63 3.07 0.25
N ASP A 139 -38.67 3.78 0.67
CA ASP A 139 -39.40 3.48 1.89
C ASP A 139 -40.09 2.14 1.70
N TYR A 140 -39.50 1.05 2.17
CA TYR A 140 -40.24 -0.19 2.34
C TYR A 140 -41.33 0.08 3.37
N LYS A 141 -42.55 0.41 2.92
CA LYS A 141 -43.75 0.26 3.72
C LYS A 141 -43.84 -1.23 4.07
N MET A 142 -43.35 -1.60 5.25
CA MET A 142 -43.73 -2.87 5.87
C MET A 142 -45.25 -2.83 6.00
N GLN A 143 -45.95 -3.52 5.10
CA GLN A 143 -47.35 -3.85 5.31
C GLN A 143 -47.37 -4.75 6.54
N SER A 144 -47.81 -4.20 7.67
CA SER A 144 -48.18 -4.97 8.85
C SER A 144 -49.22 -6.00 8.44
N MET A 145 -49.00 -7.24 8.85
CA MET A 145 -49.96 -8.35 8.77
C MET A 145 -51.28 -7.99 9.46
#